data_AF-A0A814ND45-F1
#
_entry.id   AF-A0A814ND45-F1
#
_cell.length_a   1.000
_cell.length_b   1.000
_cell.length_c   1.000
_cell.angle_alpha   90.00
_cell.angle_beta   90.00
_cell.angle_gamma   90.00
#
_symmetry.space_group_name_H-M   'P 1'
#
loop_
_entity.id
_entity.type
_entity.pdbx_description
1 polymer ?
#
loop_
_entity_poly.entity_id
_entity_poly.type
_entity_poly.pdbx_seq_one_letter_code
_entity_poly.pdbx_strand_id
1 'polypeptide(L)'
;MLKAVISWSEFELTVSRLYIDPSYIALATNDAKFAIAFARIECHYYAHGAFMSEDSQLVKNADKIKDIPGVIVQGRYDMCCPPITAWDLHKVWPKGELH
;
A
#
# COMPACT_ATOMS: atom_id res chain seq x y z
N MET A 1 -22.71 -5.60 5.66
CA MET A 1 -21.33 -6.12 5.82
C MET A 1 -20.75 -6.64 4.51
N LEU A 2 -21.31 -7.70 3.88
CA LEU A 2 -20.76 -8.28 2.64
C LEU A 2 -20.62 -7.27 1.49
N LYS A 3 -21.65 -6.43 1.26
CA LYS A 3 -21.58 -5.37 0.25
C LYS A 3 -20.42 -4.39 0.49
N ALA A 4 -20.15 -4.03 1.74
CA ALA A 4 -19.10 -3.08 2.08
C ALA A 4 -17.70 -3.65 1.84
N VAL A 5 -17.47 -4.92 2.21
CA VAL A 5 -16.18 -5.57 1.94
C VAL A 5 -15.93 -5.78 0.44
N ILE A 6 -16.97 -6.12 -0.33
CA ILE A 6 -16.86 -6.24 -1.79
C ILE A 6 -16.52 -4.88 -2.39
N SER A 7 -17.23 -3.81 -2.03
CA SER A 7 -16.95 -2.48 -2.57
C SER A 7 -15.57 -1.95 -2.20
N TRP A 8 -15.09 -2.23 -0.98
CA TRP A 8 -13.71 -1.91 -0.59
C TRP A 8 -12.70 -2.66 -1.45
N SER A 9 -12.85 -3.98 -1.58
CA SER A 9 -11.98 -4.81 -2.40
C SER A 9 -12.02 -4.42 -3.89
N GLU A 10 -13.19 -4.12 -4.47
CA GLU A 10 -13.28 -3.65 -5.86
C GLU A 10 -12.50 -2.34 -6.07
N PHE A 11 -12.63 -1.39 -5.13
CA PHE A 11 -11.90 -0.13 -5.20
C PHE A 11 -10.38 -0.37 -5.19
N GLU A 12 -9.87 -1.08 -4.19
CA GLU A 12 -8.43 -1.34 -4.03
C GLU A 12 -7.85 -2.09 -5.23
N LEU A 13 -8.52 -3.14 -5.72
CA LEU A 13 -8.06 -3.91 -6.88
C LEU A 13 -8.08 -3.07 -8.17
N THR A 14 -8.98 -2.08 -8.28
CA THR A 14 -9.06 -1.17 -9.43
C THR A 14 -7.89 -0.20 -9.45
N VAL A 15 -7.53 0.39 -8.30
CA VAL A 15 -6.47 1.41 -8.22
C VAL A 15 -5.05 0.83 -8.13
N SER A 16 -4.93 -0.47 -7.84
CA SER A 16 -3.65 -1.19 -7.68
C SER A 16 -2.88 -1.44 -8.99
N ARG A 17 -3.44 -1.09 -10.16
CA ARG A 17 -2.80 -1.33 -11.47
C ARG A 17 -2.92 -0.12 -12.38
N LEU A 18 -1.87 0.08 -13.20
CA LEU A 18 -1.88 1.13 -14.23
C LEU A 18 -2.97 0.90 -15.28
N TYR A 19 -3.15 -0.36 -15.69
CA TYR A 19 -4.19 -0.76 -16.62
C TYR A 19 -5.24 -1.58 -15.88
N ILE A 20 -6.51 -1.22 -16.09
CA ILE A 20 -7.65 -1.92 -15.51
C ILE A 20 -7.63 -3.37 -16.00
N ASP A 21 -7.66 -4.30 -15.06
CA ASP A 21 -7.74 -5.74 -15.31
C ASP A 21 -9.07 -6.27 -14.75
N PRO A 22 -10.11 -6.46 -15.60
CA PRO A 22 -11.42 -6.91 -15.15
C PRO A 22 -11.37 -8.28 -14.45
N SER A 23 -10.44 -9.17 -14.84
CA SER A 23 -10.30 -10.48 -14.21
C SER A 23 -9.75 -10.37 -12.79
N TYR A 24 -8.86 -9.40 -12.56
CA TYR A 24 -8.33 -9.11 -11.25
C TYR A 24 -9.39 -8.48 -10.33
N ILE A 25 -10.15 -7.51 -10.82
CA ILE A 25 -11.24 -6.87 -10.06
C ILE A 25 -12.31 -7.90 -9.67
N ALA A 26 -12.62 -8.85 -10.55
CA ALA A 26 -13.60 -9.90 -10.30
C ALA A 26 -13.24 -10.79 -9.09
N LEU A 27 -12.00 -10.80 -8.60
CA LEU A 27 -11.64 -11.48 -7.34
C LEU A 27 -12.44 -10.95 -6.15
N ALA A 28 -12.78 -9.65 -6.13
CA ALA A 28 -13.59 -9.05 -5.07
C ALA A 28 -15.01 -9.64 -4.99
N THR A 29 -15.60 -10.01 -6.13
CA THR A 29 -16.96 -10.55 -6.21
C THR A 29 -17.00 -12.07 -6.24
N ASN A 30 -15.97 -12.72 -6.81
CA ASN A 30 -15.96 -14.17 -7.04
C ASN A 30 -15.53 -14.97 -5.80
N ASP A 31 -14.83 -14.36 -4.85
CA ASP A 31 -14.43 -14.99 -3.60
C ASP A 31 -14.79 -14.12 -2.39
N ALA A 32 -15.94 -14.40 -1.78
CA ALA A 32 -16.41 -13.70 -0.59
C ALA A 32 -15.48 -13.88 0.62
N LYS A 33 -14.76 -15.01 0.73
CA LYS A 33 -13.82 -15.23 1.84
C LYS A 33 -12.59 -14.34 1.67
N PHE A 34 -12.08 -14.24 0.44
CA PHE A 34 -11.01 -13.30 0.09
C PHE A 34 -11.42 -11.86 0.40
N ALA A 35 -12.56 -11.39 -0.10
CA ALA A 35 -13.00 -10.01 0.10
C ALA A 35 -13.19 -9.66 1.59
N ILE A 36 -13.77 -10.57 2.39
CA ILE A 36 -13.92 -10.38 3.83
C ILE A 36 -12.55 -10.31 4.53
N ALA A 37 -11.62 -11.21 4.21
CA ALA A 37 -10.31 -11.24 4.83
C ALA A 37 -9.49 -9.99 4.47
N PHE A 38 -9.43 -9.67 3.18
CA PHE A 38 -8.70 -8.53 2.63
C PHE A 38 -9.17 -7.22 3.25
N ALA A 39 -10.46 -6.89 3.10
CA ALA A 39 -11.00 -5.63 3.58
C ALA A 39 -10.93 -5.50 5.12
N ARG A 40 -11.12 -6.59 5.87
CA ARG A 40 -11.05 -6.52 7.33
C ARG A 40 -9.63 -6.28 7.83
N ILE A 41 -8.63 -6.93 7.23
CA ILE A 41 -7.24 -6.76 7.66
C ILE A 41 -6.78 -5.34 7.32
N GLU A 42 -6.97 -4.88 6.09
CA GLU A 42 -6.60 -3.52 5.69
C GLU A 42 -7.28 -2.44 6.54
N CYS A 43 -8.62 -2.45 6.60
CA CYS A 43 -9.36 -1.48 7.40
C CYS A 43 -8.98 -1.53 8.88
N HIS A 44 -8.60 -2.70 9.41
CA HIS A 44 -8.14 -2.80 10.79
C HIS A 44 -6.82 -2.04 11.00
N TYR A 45 -5.82 -2.25 10.13
CA TYR A 45 -4.56 -1.50 10.24
C TYR A 45 -4.76 -0.01 9.98
N TYR A 46 -5.56 0.37 8.97
CA TYR A 46 -5.84 1.79 8.68
C TYR A 46 -6.55 2.49 9.84
N ALA A 47 -7.57 1.87 10.43
CA ALA A 47 -8.30 2.45 11.56
C ALA A 47 -7.44 2.65 12.82
N HIS A 48 -6.28 1.98 12.91
CA HIS A 48 -5.38 2.05 14.07
C HIS A 48 -4.03 2.73 13.73
N GLY A 49 -3.92 3.43 12.59
CA GLY A 49 -2.66 4.08 12.19
C GLY A 49 -1.50 3.08 12.05
N ALA A 50 -1.82 1.86 11.59
CA ALA A 50 -0.92 0.71 11.55
C ALA A 50 -0.21 0.39 12.87
N PHE A 51 -0.80 0.79 14.01
CA PHE A 51 -0.23 0.66 15.36
C PHE A 51 1.12 1.39 15.55
N MET A 52 1.38 2.38 14.71
CA MET A 52 2.54 3.26 14.86
C MET A 52 2.28 4.30 15.95
N SER A 53 3.33 4.77 16.62
CA SER A 53 3.21 5.82 17.64
C SER A 53 2.95 7.21 17.03
N GLU A 54 3.31 7.41 15.77
CA GLU A 54 3.14 8.69 15.06
C GLU A 54 3.13 8.54 13.54
N ASP A 55 2.61 9.57 12.86
CA ASP A 55 2.69 9.69 11.42
C ASP A 55 4.15 9.78 10.94
N SER A 56 4.41 9.15 9.80
CA SER A 56 5.72 9.08 9.14
C SER A 56 6.83 8.45 10.00
N GLN A 57 6.49 7.68 11.05
CA GLN A 57 7.45 7.04 11.95
C GLN A 57 8.56 6.28 11.19
N LEU A 58 8.22 5.56 10.11
CA LEU A 58 9.19 4.78 9.33
C LEU A 58 10.21 5.67 8.62
N VAL A 59 9.77 6.74 7.96
CA VAL A 59 10.66 7.69 7.27
C VAL A 59 11.54 8.43 8.28
N LYS A 60 10.98 8.85 9.42
CA LYS A 60 11.73 9.51 10.50
C LYS A 60 12.82 8.62 11.10
N ASN A 61 12.61 7.31 11.11
CA ASN A 61 13.54 6.32 11.65
C ASN A 61 14.37 5.59 10.57
N ALA A 62 14.39 6.08 9.33
CA ALA A 62 15.10 5.44 8.23
C ALA A 62 16.64 5.47 8.42
N ASP A 63 17.15 6.31 9.33
CA ASP A 63 18.55 6.32 9.74
C ASP A 63 19.01 4.95 10.28
N LYS A 64 18.10 4.16 10.87
CA LYS A 64 18.38 2.81 11.37
C LYS A 64 18.77 1.83 10.26
N ILE A 65 18.39 2.10 9.01
CA ILE A 65 18.73 1.29 7.84
C ILE A 65 19.72 1.98 6.89
N LYS A 66 20.29 3.13 7.28
CA LYS A 66 21.16 3.95 6.41
C LYS A 66 22.34 3.19 5.80
N ASP A 67 22.83 2.16 6.49
CA ASP A 67 23.99 1.37 6.07
C ASP A 67 23.60 0.12 5.28
N ILE A 68 22.32 -0.22 5.20
CA ILE A 68 21.78 -1.35 4.44
C ILE A 68 21.57 -0.91 2.99
N PRO A 69 22.19 -1.56 2.00
CA PRO A 69 21.92 -1.28 0.59
C PRO A 69 20.53 -1.76 0.19
N GLY A 70 19.85 -1.00 -0.66
CA GLY A 70 18.53 -1.38 -1.16
C GLY A 70 18.07 -0.57 -2.36
N VAL A 71 16.95 -1.01 -2.92
CA VAL A 71 16.32 -0.40 -4.10
C VAL A 71 14.86 -0.10 -3.78
N ILE A 72 14.41 1.11 -4.06
CA ILE A 72 13.03 1.56 -3.97
C ILE A 72 12.47 1.53 -5.40
N VAL A 73 11.51 0.66 -5.67
CA VAL A 73 10.85 0.56 -6.99
C VAL A 73 9.45 1.15 -6.88
N GLN A 74 9.17 2.25 -7.57
CA GLN A 74 7.92 2.98 -7.45
C GLN A 74 7.28 3.28 -8.81
N GLY A 75 6.02 2.88 -8.98
CA GLY A 75 5.25 3.23 -10.17
C GLY A 75 4.93 4.73 -10.21
N ARG A 76 5.23 5.41 -11.34
CA ARG A 76 4.95 6.84 -11.53
C ARG A 76 3.48 7.22 -11.32
N TYR A 77 2.57 6.33 -11.68
CA TYR A 77 1.12 6.52 -11.61
C TYR A 77 0.46 5.61 -10.55
N ASP A 78 1.22 5.23 -9.52
CA ASP A 78 0.66 4.52 -8.38
C ASP A 78 -0.34 5.41 -7.64
N MET A 79 -1.61 4.99 -7.62
CA MET A 79 -2.71 5.69 -6.99
C MET A 79 -2.99 5.20 -5.56
N CYS A 80 -2.50 4.01 -5.19
CA CYS A 80 -2.63 3.46 -3.84
C CYS A 80 -1.59 4.12 -2.92
N CYS A 81 -0.34 4.14 -3.39
CA CYS A 81 0.82 4.65 -2.67
C CYS A 81 1.52 5.71 -3.53
N PRO A 82 1.08 6.98 -3.51
CA PRO A 82 1.62 8.01 -4.38
C PRO A 82 3.16 8.14 -4.27
N PRO A 83 3.87 8.45 -5.38
CA PRO A 83 5.34 8.44 -5.41
C PRO A 83 6.04 9.38 -4.42
N ILE A 84 5.32 10.34 -3.84
CA ILE A 84 5.87 11.27 -2.85
C ILE A 84 6.47 10.54 -1.65
N THR A 85 5.84 9.44 -1.19
CA THR A 85 6.34 8.69 -0.03
C THR A 85 7.65 7.96 -0.33
N ALA A 86 7.78 7.40 -1.54
CA ALA A 86 9.03 6.80 -2.01
C ALA A 86 10.15 7.85 -2.15
N TRP A 87 9.81 9.04 -2.66
CA TRP A 87 10.74 10.17 -2.75
C TRP A 87 11.18 10.66 -1.37
N ASP A 88 10.26 10.75 -0.42
CA ASP A 88 10.56 11.14 0.96
C ASP A 88 11.50 10.14 1.65
N LEU A 89 11.30 8.84 1.44
CA LEU A 89 12.22 7.81 1.93
C LEU A 89 13.61 7.92 1.27
N HIS A 90 13.67 8.08 -0.05
CA HIS A 90 14.93 8.21 -0.78
C HIS A 90 15.80 9.37 -0.27
N LYS A 91 15.20 10.52 0.05
CA LYS A 91 15.92 11.68 0.61
C LYS A 91 16.63 11.39 1.94
N VAL A 92 16.12 10.43 2.73
CA VAL A 92 16.63 10.13 4.08
C VAL A 92 17.34 8.78 4.17
N TRP A 93 17.34 7.97 3.11
CA TRP A 93 18.02 6.69 3.03
C TRP A 93 19.10 6.72 1.93
N PRO A 94 20.35 7.11 2.25
CA PRO A 94 21.39 7.36 1.24
C PRO A 94 21.80 6.15 0.40
N LYS A 95 21.62 4.94 0.93
CA LYS A 95 21.90 3.68 0.22
C LYS A 95 20.66 3.05 -0.43
N GLY A 96 19.53 3.75 -0.41
CA GLY A 96 18.31 3.38 -1.13
C GLY A 96 18.28 4.06 -2.49
N GLU A 97 18.52 3.30 -3.56
CA GLU A 97 18.41 3.80 -4.94
C GLU A 97 16.94 3.81 -5.38
N LEU A 98 16.44 4.93 -5.89
CA LEU A 98 15.05 5.08 -6.33
C LEU A 98 14.92 4.88 -7.84
N HIS A 99 13.99 4.02 -8.26
CA HIS A 99 13.58 3.79 -9.65
C HIS A 99 12.09 4.06 -9.86
#